data_AF-A0AAV1QTY4-F1
#
_entry.id   AF-A0AAV1QTY4-F1
#
_cell.length_a   1.000
_cell.length_b   1.000
_cell.length_c   1.000
_cell.angle_alpha   90.00
_cell.angle_beta   90.00
_cell.angle_gamma   90.00
#
_symmetry.space_group_name_H-M   'P 1'
#
loop_
_entity.id
_entity.type
_entity.pdbx_description
1 polymer ?
#
loop_
_entity_poly.entity_id
_entity_poly.type
_entity_poly.pdbx_seq_one_letter_code
_entity_poly.pdbx_strand_id
1 'polypeptide(L)'
;MGHEWEPSFRLGMCPWIDVAYSAPIAMTIVAEHNILMHPFHMLGVAGVFGGSLFSAMHGSLVTSSLIGETTKNESANEAYRFGQEVDNMISLKPIPS
;
A
#
# COMPACT_ATOMS: atom_id res chain seq x y z
N MET A 1 -5.36 -13.71 13.19
CA MET A 1 -6.34 -14.16 12.19
C MET A 1 -7.76 -13.83 12.65
N GLY A 2 -8.37 -14.52 13.63
CA GLY A 2 -9.76 -14.23 14.03
C GLY A 2 -10.12 -12.78 14.45
N HIS A 3 -9.18 -11.99 14.97
CA HIS A 3 -9.45 -10.63 15.47
C HIS A 3 -9.56 -9.55 14.36
N GLU A 4 -9.01 -9.79 13.17
CA GLU A 4 -9.10 -8.84 12.03
C GLU A 4 -10.32 -9.13 11.15
N TRP A 5 -10.79 -10.37 11.13
CA TRP A 5 -11.97 -10.82 10.40
C TRP A 5 -13.28 -10.26 10.97
N GLU A 6 -13.41 -10.25 12.31
CA GLU A 6 -14.66 -9.85 12.96
C GLU A 6 -15.05 -8.38 12.73
N PRO A 7 -14.12 -7.40 12.78
CA PRO A 7 -14.39 -6.02 12.37
C PRO A 7 -14.83 -5.89 10.91
N SER A 8 -14.19 -6.59 9.97
CA SER A 8 -14.57 -6.56 8.55
C SER A 8 -15.99 -7.09 8.34
N PHE A 9 -16.34 -8.19 9.00
CA PHE A 9 -17.67 -8.77 8.95
C PHE A 9 -18.74 -7.84 9.53
N ARG A 10 -18.48 -7.23 10.70
CA ARG A 10 -19.40 -6.29 11.36
C ARG A 10 -19.62 -5.00 10.57
N LEU A 11 -18.62 -4.55 9.81
CA LEU A 11 -18.70 -3.35 8.97
C LEU A 11 -19.14 -3.64 7.53
N GLY A 12 -19.38 -4.92 7.16
CA GLY A 12 -19.74 -5.31 5.80
C GLY A 12 -18.62 -5.09 4.76
N MET A 13 -17.35 -5.08 5.20
CA MET A 13 -16.18 -4.83 4.38
C MET A 13 -15.59 -6.13 3.81
N CYS A 14 -14.88 -6.05 2.68
CA CYS A 14 -14.18 -7.20 2.11
C CYS A 14 -13.08 -7.73 3.06
N PRO A 15 -13.03 -9.03 3.39
CA PRO A 15 -12.18 -9.59 4.44
C PRO A 15 -10.73 -9.89 3.99
N TRP A 16 -10.23 -9.23 2.94
CA TRP A 16 -8.91 -9.53 2.37
C TRP A 16 -7.74 -9.19 3.31
N ILE A 17 -7.98 -8.38 4.34
CA ILE A 17 -6.96 -8.01 5.35
C ILE A 17 -6.47 -9.24 6.11
N ASP A 18 -7.38 -10.10 6.56
CA ASP A 18 -7.03 -11.33 7.29
C ASP A 18 -6.20 -12.31 6.43
N VAL A 19 -6.53 -12.37 5.13
CA VAL A 19 -5.78 -13.18 4.16
C VAL A 19 -4.36 -12.64 3.98
N ALA A 20 -4.20 -11.31 3.85
CA ALA A 20 -2.89 -10.68 3.72
C ALA A 20 -2.03 -10.88 4.98
N TYR A 21 -2.63 -10.77 6.16
CA TYR A 21 -1.94 -10.94 7.44
C TYR A 21 -1.47 -12.39 7.71
N SER A 22 -1.99 -13.36 6.96
CA SER A 22 -1.57 -14.76 7.09
C SER A 22 -0.17 -15.03 6.50
N ALA A 23 0.30 -14.20 5.57
CA ALA A 23 1.60 -14.35 4.92
C ALA A 23 2.82 -14.30 5.88
N PRO A 24 2.99 -13.31 6.78
CA PRO A 24 4.10 -13.30 7.73
C PRO A 24 4.09 -14.48 8.71
N ILE A 25 2.90 -14.96 9.07
CA ILE A 25 2.73 -16.13 9.94
C ILE A 25 3.26 -17.37 9.21
N ALA A 26 2.86 -17.57 7.95
CA ALA A 26 3.35 -18.66 7.10
C ALA A 26 4.88 -18.62 6.89
N MET A 27 5.47 -17.44 6.77
CA MET A 27 6.93 -17.29 6.63
C MET A 27 7.69 -17.70 7.89
N THR A 28 7.15 -17.45 9.08
CA THR A 28 7.79 -17.84 10.36
C THR A 28 7.87 -19.35 10.54
N ILE A 29 6.85 -20.09 10.07
CA ILE A 29 6.78 -21.56 10.18
C ILE A 29 7.74 -22.27 9.22
N VAL A 30 8.24 -21.56 8.19
CA VAL A 30 9.14 -22.09 7.15
C VAL A 30 10.63 -21.78 7.45
N ALA A 31 10.92 -21.08 8.55
CA ALA A 31 12.23 -20.48 8.80
C ALA A 31 13.36 -21.44 9.28
N GLU A 32 13.05 -22.67 9.69
CA GLU A 32 14.01 -23.55 10.40
C GLU A 32 14.90 -24.44 9.50
N HIS A 33 14.78 -24.38 8.17
CA HIS A 33 15.54 -25.22 7.24
C HIS A 33 16.49 -24.38 6.38
N ASN A 34 17.80 -24.73 6.32
CA ASN A 34 18.90 -24.12 5.54
C ASN A 34 18.47 -23.12 4.43
N ILE A 35 18.10 -21.91 4.87
CA ILE A 35 17.03 -21.14 4.22
C ILE A 35 17.50 -20.42 2.95
N LEU A 36 18.78 -20.08 2.89
CA LEU A 36 19.33 -19.25 1.81
C LEU A 36 19.28 -19.92 0.43
N MET A 37 19.37 -21.25 0.38
CA MET A 37 19.38 -22.01 -0.89
C MET A 37 18.02 -22.59 -1.25
N HIS A 38 17.01 -22.40 -0.40
CA HIS A 38 15.68 -22.95 -0.63
C HIS A 38 14.89 -22.06 -1.61
N PRO A 39 14.34 -22.61 -2.71
CA PRO A 39 13.66 -21.80 -3.73
C PRO A 39 12.48 -20.99 -3.17
N PHE A 40 11.80 -21.47 -2.12
CA PHE A 40 10.73 -20.71 -1.46
C PHE A 40 11.24 -19.49 -0.67
N HIS A 41 12.48 -19.52 -0.17
CA HIS A 41 13.10 -18.34 0.44
C HIS A 41 13.40 -17.27 -0.62
N MET A 42 13.90 -17.67 -1.79
CA MET A 42 14.12 -16.75 -2.91
C MET A 42 12.81 -16.12 -3.40
N LEU A 43 11.71 -16.89 -3.41
CA LEU A 43 10.37 -16.34 -3.68
C LEU A 43 9.92 -15.34 -2.60
N GLY A 44 10.18 -15.64 -1.33
CA GLY A 44 9.93 -14.70 -0.22
C GLY A 44 10.72 -13.40 -0.35
N VAL A 45 12.03 -13.48 -0.66
CA VAL A 45 12.90 -12.32 -0.88
C VAL A 45 12.43 -11.50 -2.09
N ALA A 46 12.08 -12.14 -3.21
CA ALA A 46 11.52 -11.46 -4.37
C ALA A 46 10.18 -10.77 -4.06
N GLY A 47 9.33 -11.40 -3.24
CA GLY A 47 8.06 -10.83 -2.78
C GLY A 47 8.26 -9.58 -1.92
N VAL A 48 9.19 -9.61 -0.95
CA VAL A 48 9.50 -8.44 -0.10
C VAL A 48 10.10 -7.30 -0.94
N PHE A 49 11.06 -7.61 -1.81
CA PHE A 49 11.68 -6.61 -2.67
C PHE A 49 10.68 -6.00 -3.65
N GLY A 50 9.88 -6.82 -4.33
CA GLY A 50 8.82 -6.37 -5.23
C GLY A 50 7.75 -5.54 -4.51
N GLY A 51 7.30 -5.99 -3.33
CA GLY A 51 6.34 -5.25 -2.51
C GLY A 51 6.85 -3.87 -2.11
N SER A 52 8.13 -3.76 -1.71
CA SER A 52 8.75 -2.47 -1.38
C SER A 52 8.85 -1.54 -2.61
N LEU A 53 9.20 -2.10 -3.78
CA LEU A 53 9.29 -1.36 -5.04
C LEU A 53 7.93 -0.85 -5.48
N PHE A 54 6.90 -1.70 -5.46
CA PHE A 54 5.54 -1.30 -5.80
C PHE A 54 4.95 -0.32 -4.79
N SER A 55 5.27 -0.45 -3.50
CA SER A 55 4.87 0.54 -2.48
C SER A 55 5.47 1.92 -2.78
N ALA A 56 6.76 1.97 -3.13
CA ALA A 56 7.43 3.21 -3.51
C ALA A 56 6.88 3.80 -4.81
N MET A 57 6.66 2.95 -5.82
CA MET A 57 6.08 3.34 -7.11
C MET A 57 4.65 3.86 -6.95
N HIS A 58 3.81 3.20 -6.18
CA HIS A 58 2.44 3.64 -5.93
C HIS A 58 2.44 5.00 -5.23
N GLY A 59 3.25 5.16 -4.17
CA GLY A 59 3.39 6.44 -3.49
C GLY A 59 3.89 7.56 -4.41
N SER A 60 4.85 7.27 -5.30
CA SER A 60 5.39 8.27 -6.22
C SER A 60 4.39 8.68 -7.29
N LEU A 61 3.62 7.74 -7.84
CA LEU A 61 2.58 8.03 -8.84
C LEU A 61 1.44 8.86 -8.25
N VAL A 62 0.97 8.49 -7.04
CA VAL A 62 -0.08 9.25 -6.34
C VAL A 62 0.40 10.66 -6.03
N THR A 63 1.60 10.80 -5.45
CA THR A 63 2.16 12.12 -5.08
C THR A 63 2.40 13.00 -6.30
N SER A 64 2.84 12.41 -7.41
CA SER A 64 3.11 13.13 -8.66
C SER A 64 1.83 13.60 -9.37
N SER A 65 0.69 12.98 -9.06
CA SER A 65 -0.61 13.27 -9.69
C SER A 65 -1.53 14.12 -8.81
N LEU A 66 -1.06 14.59 -7.65
CA LEU A 66 -1.84 15.43 -6.75
C LEU A 66 -2.25 16.75 -7.43
N ILE A 67 -3.51 17.12 -7.24
CA ILE A 67 -4.04 18.42 -7.65
C ILE A 67 -3.44 19.48 -6.73
N GLY A 68 -2.67 20.41 -7.29
CA GLY A 68 -2.03 21.49 -6.53
C GLY A 68 -3.03 22.56 -6.12
N GLU A 69 -3.67 22.40 -4.96
CA GLU A 69 -4.60 23.41 -4.40
C GLU A 69 -3.97 24.30 -3.31
N THR A 70 -2.69 24.11 -2.96
CA THR A 70 -2.02 24.88 -1.89
C THR A 70 -1.07 25.98 -2.43
N THR A 71 -0.81 26.98 -1.59
CA THR A 71 0.19 28.02 -1.91
C THR A 71 1.62 27.46 -1.73
N LYS A 72 2.62 28.01 -2.44
CA LYS A 72 4.01 27.49 -2.44
C LYS A 72 4.69 27.41 -1.05
N ASN A 73 4.10 27.99 -0.01
CA ASN A 73 4.66 28.06 1.34
C ASN A 73 3.94 27.13 2.35
N GLU A 74 3.03 26.27 1.89
CA GLU A 74 2.25 25.35 2.72
C GLU A 74 2.40 23.90 2.22
N SER A 75 2.16 22.92 3.10
CA SER A 75 2.29 21.50 2.72
C SER A 75 1.13 21.06 1.82
N ALA A 76 1.41 20.24 0.81
CA ALA A 76 0.37 19.71 -0.09
C ALA A 76 -0.69 18.87 0.64
N ASN A 77 -0.41 18.38 1.85
CA ASN A 77 -1.36 17.62 2.66
C ASN A 77 -2.49 18.48 3.23
N GLU A 78 -2.30 19.80 3.35
CA GLU A 78 -3.34 20.72 3.86
C GLU A 78 -4.53 20.85 2.88
N ALA A 79 -4.35 20.47 1.61
CA ALA A 79 -5.44 20.39 0.64
C ALA A 79 -6.34 19.16 0.83
N TYR A 80 -5.88 18.12 1.54
CA TYR A 80 -6.68 16.92 1.78
C TYR A 80 -7.69 17.13 2.92
N ARG A 81 -8.95 16.79 2.69
CA ARG A 81 -9.99 16.74 3.73
C ARG A 81 -10.55 15.32 3.84
N PHE A 82 -10.60 14.80 5.06
CA PHE A 82 -11.15 13.47 5.33
C PHE A 82 -12.62 13.38 4.91
N GLY A 83 -12.98 12.36 4.12
CA GLY A 83 -14.36 12.13 3.64
C GLY A 83 -14.75 12.93 2.39
N GLN A 84 -13.81 13.51 1.65
CA GLN A 84 -14.08 14.10 0.34
C GLN A 84 -14.59 13.05 -0.65
N GLU A 85 -15.58 13.44 -1.47
CA GLU A 85 -16.13 12.59 -2.55
C GLU A 85 -15.30 12.64 -3.84
N VAL A 86 -14.47 13.69 -3.99
CA VAL A 86 -13.64 13.91 -5.19
C VAL A 86 -12.24 13.34 -4.96
N ASP A 87 -11.75 12.60 -5.96
CA ASP A 87 -10.39 12.06 -5.94
C ASP A 87 -9.35 13.17 -6.11
N ASN A 88 -8.32 13.15 -5.26
CA ASN A 88 -7.26 14.17 -5.27
C ASN A 88 -6.15 13.91 -6.30
N MET A 89 -6.28 12.84 -7.12
CA MET A 89 -5.25 12.32 -8.03
C MET A 89 -5.60 12.54 -9.51
N ILE A 90 -5.58 13.77 -10.03
CA ILE A 90 -5.49 14.08 -11.48
C ILE A 90 -4.82 15.46 -11.65
N SER A 91 -3.53 15.51 -12.00
CA SER A 91 -2.86 16.73 -12.46
C SER A 91 -2.69 16.70 -13.98
N LEU A 92 -3.80 16.84 -14.72
CA LEU A 92 -3.75 17.10 -16.16
C LEU A 92 -3.85 18.61 -16.41
N LYS A 93 -2.90 19.37 -15.88
CA LYS A 93 -2.81 20.80 -16.22
C LYS A 93 -2.19 20.91 -17.62
N PRO A 94 -2.87 21.51 -18.62
CA PRO A 94 -2.24 21.77 -19.91
C PRO A 94 -1.06 22.71 -19.68
N ILE A 95 0.10 22.33 -20.19
CA ILE A 95 1.30 23.17 -20.22
C ILE A 95 0.94 24.42 -21.05
N PRO A 96 0.94 25.64 -20.49
CA PRO A 96 0.77 26.84 -21.30
C PRO A 96 1.99 26.95 -22.23
N SER A 97 1.71 26.99 -23.54
CA SER A 97 2.68 27.25 -24.61
C SER A 97 3.35 28.61 -24.47
#